data_AF-A0A6J6HU02-F1
#
_entry.id   AF-A0A6J6HU02-F1
#
_cell.length_a   1.000
_cell.length_b   1.000
_cell.length_c   1.000
_cell.angle_alpha   90.00
_cell.angle_beta   90.00
_cell.angle_gamma   90.00
#
_symmetry.space_group_name_H-M   'P 1'
#
loop_
_entity.id
_entity.type
_entity.pdbx_description
1 polymer ?
#
loop_
_entity_poly.entity_id
_entity_poly.type
_entity_poly.pdbx_seq_one_letter_code
_entity_poly.pdbx_strand_id
1 'polypeptide(L)'
;MDILILGGQPIKESVAWMGPFVMNTKAEVLKAFDDFQKGVLGVVPPDWSKAIRPLQRDGAGHKLNGSRPAGDILGVHNTPDELNVSGQTENPA
;
A
#
# COMPACT_ATOMS: atom_id res chain seq x y z
N MET A 1 15.28 29.82 4.94
CA MET A 1 14.53 29.10 5.98
C MET A 1 13.10 29.09 5.49
N ASP A 2 12.56 27.90 5.27
CA ASP A 2 11.24 27.76 4.66
C ASP A 2 10.26 27.28 5.73
N ILE A 3 9.13 27.98 5.86
CA ILE A 3 8.11 27.73 6.87
C ILE A 3 6.78 27.49 6.16
N LEU A 4 6.09 26.43 6.54
CA LEU A 4 4.73 26.14 6.10
C LEU A 4 3.79 26.13 7.31
N ILE A 5 2.75 26.97 7.27
CA ILE A 5 1.70 27.01 8.28
C ILE A 5 0.41 26.50 7.63
N LEU A 6 -0.19 25.46 8.21
CA LEU A 6 -1.47 24.89 7.80
C LEU A 6 -2.45 24.97 8.96
N GLY A 7 -3.67 25.43 8.68
CA GLY A 7 -4.76 25.51 9.64
C GLY A 7 -6.08 25.08 8.99
N GLY A 8 -7.05 24.67 9.81
CA GLY A 8 -8.36 24.24 9.35
C GLY A 8 -9.36 24.13 10.50
N GLN A 9 -10.64 24.11 10.14
CA GLN A 9 -11.73 23.89 11.10
C GLN A 9 -11.70 22.44 11.60
N PRO A 10 -11.82 22.17 12.92
CA PRO A 10 -11.88 20.80 13.43
C PRO A 10 -13.12 20.06 12.89
N ILE A 11 -12.91 18.85 12.37
CA ILE A 11 -13.98 17.97 11.85
C ILE A 11 -14.86 17.43 12.99
N LYS A 12 -14.30 17.25 14.20
CA LYS A 12 -15.00 16.76 15.40
C LYS A 12 -15.61 15.36 15.27
N GLU A 13 -15.02 14.53 14.42
CA GLU A 13 -15.40 13.12 14.30
C GLU A 13 -14.38 12.21 14.98
N SER A 14 -14.81 10.98 15.32
CA SER A 14 -13.88 9.94 15.76
C SER A 14 -12.86 9.66 14.66
N VAL A 15 -11.62 9.36 15.07
CA VAL A 15 -10.52 9.01 14.16
C VAL A 15 -9.98 7.65 14.56
N ALA A 16 -10.00 6.72 13.62
CA ALA A 16 -9.34 5.43 13.68
C ALA A 16 -8.38 5.31 12.50
N TRP A 17 -7.10 5.03 12.77
CA TRP A 17 -6.10 4.85 11.71
C TRP A 17 -5.37 3.52 11.86
N MET A 18 -5.00 2.93 10.72
CA MET A 18 -4.05 1.82 10.65
C MET A 18 -3.46 1.78 9.24
N GLY A 19 -2.14 1.86 9.14
CA GLY A 19 -1.44 1.88 7.86
C GLY A 19 -1.94 3.02 6.95
N PRO A 20 -2.31 2.74 5.68
CA PRO A 20 -2.70 3.76 4.70
C PRO A 20 -4.15 4.24 4.85
N PHE A 21 -4.92 3.72 5.81
CA PHE A 21 -6.35 4.00 5.94
C PHE A 21 -6.66 4.76 7.23
N VAL A 22 -7.48 5.81 7.07
CA VAL A 22 -8.06 6.62 8.16
C VAL A 22 -9.57 6.62 7.98
N MET A 23 -10.30 6.19 9.01
CA MET A 23 -11.77 6.12 9.05
C MET A 23 -12.27 6.61 10.42
N ASN A 24 -13.58 6.53 10.67
CA ASN A 24 -14.16 6.94 11.94
C ASN A 24 -14.10 5.84 13.01
N THR A 25 -14.16 4.56 12.60
CA THR A 25 -14.20 3.39 13.50
C THR A 25 -13.19 2.31 13.13
N LYS A 26 -12.83 1.45 14.10
CA LYS A 26 -11.93 0.31 13.88
C LYS A 26 -12.48 -0.70 12.86
N ALA A 27 -13.79 -0.92 12.86
CA ALA A 27 -14.44 -1.88 11.95
C ALA A 27 -14.33 -1.43 10.49
N GLU A 28 -14.48 -0.13 10.22
CA GLU A 28 -14.32 0.44 8.87
C GLU A 28 -12.87 0.32 8.38
N VAL A 29 -11.90 0.56 9.26
CA VAL A 29 -10.49 0.36 8.92
C VAL A 29 -10.22 -1.10 8.54
N LEU A 30 -10.70 -2.07 9.32
CA LEU A 30 -10.53 -3.49 9.01
C LEU A 30 -11.19 -3.88 7.68
N LYS A 31 -12.38 -3.34 7.41
CA LYS A 31 -13.06 -3.53 6.11
C LYS A 31 -12.24 -2.93 4.96
N ALA A 32 -11.68 -1.74 5.12
CA ALA A 32 -10.83 -1.11 4.09
C ALA A 32 -9.59 -1.96 3.76
N PHE A 33 -9.02 -2.64 4.77
CA PHE A 33 -7.94 -3.60 4.54
C PHE A 33 -8.40 -4.83 3.75
N ASP A 34 -9.56 -5.39 4.06
CA ASP A 34 -10.15 -6.49 3.30
C ASP A 34 -10.44 -6.10 1.85
N ASP A 35 -11.02 -4.91 1.63
CA ASP A 35 -11.26 -4.35 0.29
C ASP A 35 -9.94 -4.12 -0.48
N PHE A 36 -8.87 -3.70 0.21
CA PHE A 36 -7.55 -3.58 -0.37
C PHE A 36 -6.97 -4.94 -0.78
N GLN A 37 -7.06 -5.95 0.09
CA GLN A 37 -6.59 -7.31 -0.20
C GLN A 37 -7.36 -7.94 -1.37
N LYS A 38 -8.65 -7.62 -1.51
CA LYS A 38 -9.49 -8.04 -2.64
C LYS A 38 -9.21 -7.27 -3.94
N GLY A 39 -8.41 -6.21 -3.90
CA GLY A 39 -8.10 -5.38 -5.06
C GLY A 39 -9.27 -4.54 -5.57
N VAL A 40 -10.29 -4.29 -4.74
CA VAL A 40 -11.51 -3.56 -5.15
C VAL A 40 -11.41 -2.05 -4.96
N LEU A 41 -10.30 -1.54 -4.43
CA LEU A 41 -10.02 -0.10 -4.28
C LEU A 41 -9.59 0.61 -5.58
N GLY A 42 -9.78 -0.06 -6.72
CA GLY A 42 -9.40 0.43 -8.05
C GLY A 42 -7.99 0.04 -8.46
N VAL A 43 -7.73 0.13 -9.77
CA VAL A 43 -6.42 -0.16 -10.38
C VAL A 43 -5.92 1.12 -11.02
N VAL A 44 -4.65 1.47 -10.79
CA VAL A 44 -4.01 2.60 -11.48
C VAL A 44 -3.87 2.24 -12.95
N PRO A 45 -4.48 2.97 -13.89
CA PRO A 45 -4.35 2.69 -15.32
C PRO A 45 -2.88 2.75 -15.76
N PRO A 46 -2.44 1.88 -16.70
CA PRO A 46 -1.06 1.90 -17.20
C PRO A 46 -0.66 3.25 -17.82
N ASP A 47 -1.66 3.98 -18.34
CA ASP A 47 -1.50 5.17 -19.19
C ASP A 47 -1.40 6.47 -18.38
N TRP A 48 -1.26 6.39 -17.05
CA TRP A 48 -0.90 7.55 -16.24
C TRP A 48 0.41 8.12 -16.81
N SER A 49 0.34 9.32 -17.38
CA SER A 49 1.40 9.82 -18.24
C SER A 49 2.75 9.77 -17.51
N LYS A 50 3.70 9.00 -18.05
CA LYS A 50 5.08 9.01 -17.53
C LYS A 50 5.75 10.38 -17.72
N ALA A 51 5.14 11.27 -18.51
CA ALA A 51 5.62 12.60 -18.82
C ALA A 51 5.57 13.56 -17.61
N ILE A 52 4.68 13.34 -16.63
CA ILE A 52 4.61 14.13 -15.38
C ILE A 52 5.21 13.34 -14.22
N ARG A 53 6.41 12.78 -14.43
CA ARG A 53 7.26 12.33 -13.31
C ARG A 53 8.26 13.44 -13.04
N PRO A 54 8.35 13.99 -11.81
CA PRO A 54 9.54 14.73 -11.44
C PRO A 54 10.74 13.83 -11.75
N LEU A 55 11.66 14.30 -12.58
CA LEU A 55 12.84 13.55 -13.07
C LEU A 55 13.78 13.10 -11.93
N GLN A 56 13.48 13.50 -10.69
CA GLN A 56 14.24 13.23 -9.48
C GLN A 56 13.70 12.06 -8.64
N ARG A 57 12.73 11.27 -9.13
CA ARG A 57 12.41 9.98 -8.51
C ARG A 57 13.30 8.93 -9.18
N ASP A 58 14.54 8.87 -8.71
CA ASP A 58 15.37 7.68 -8.79
C ASP A 58 14.48 6.47 -8.49
N GLY A 59 14.39 5.53 -9.43
CA GLY A 59 13.39 4.46 -9.45
C GLY A 59 13.47 3.44 -8.31
N ALA A 60 13.97 3.81 -7.13
CA ALA A 60 14.03 3.03 -5.89
C ALA A 60 12.65 2.90 -5.22
N GLY A 61 11.59 2.71 -6.01
CA GLY A 61 10.30 2.22 -5.54
C GLY A 61 10.18 0.75 -5.92
N HIS A 62 10.37 -0.14 -4.96
CA HIS A 62 10.31 -1.60 -5.12
C HIS A 62 9.02 -2.06 -5.80
N LYS A 63 9.15 -2.61 -7.01
CA LYS A 63 8.07 -3.19 -7.81
C LYS A 63 7.89 -4.66 -7.44
N LEU A 64 6.73 -5.03 -6.91
CA LEU A 64 6.37 -6.42 -6.54
C LEU A 64 6.27 -7.40 -7.73
N ASN A 65 6.32 -6.93 -8.99
CA ASN A 65 6.25 -7.79 -10.19
C ASN A 65 7.48 -7.72 -11.12
N GLY A 66 8.53 -7.01 -10.71
CA GLY A 66 9.77 -6.94 -11.48
C GLY A 66 10.68 -8.12 -11.17
N SER A 67 11.48 -8.55 -12.14
CA SER A 67 12.35 -9.74 -12.12
C SER A 67 13.53 -9.70 -11.12
N ARG A 68 13.33 -9.15 -9.91
CA ARG A 68 14.27 -9.25 -8.78
C ARG A 68 13.60 -10.03 -7.64
N PRO A 69 14.35 -10.91 -6.96
CA PRO A 69 13.78 -11.80 -5.95
C PRO A 69 13.13 -10.98 -4.83
N ALA A 70 11.98 -11.48 -4.35
CA ALA A 70 11.12 -10.88 -3.34
C ALA A 70 11.76 -10.77 -1.92
N GLY A 71 13.10 -10.83 -1.83
CA GLY A 71 13.86 -10.73 -0.57
C GLY A 71 13.92 -9.31 0.01
N ASP A 72 13.79 -8.28 -0.83
CA ASP A 72 13.92 -6.89 -0.37
C ASP A 72 12.66 -6.32 0.31
N ILE A 73 11.55 -7.07 0.36
CA ILE A 73 10.25 -6.60 0.87
C ILE A 73 9.84 -7.37 2.15
N LEU A 74 10.69 -8.28 2.61
CA LEU A 74 10.49 -9.02 3.86
C LEU A 74 10.89 -8.14 5.05
N GLY A 75 10.13 -8.18 6.14
CA GLY A 75 10.46 -7.44 7.37
C GLY A 75 10.26 -5.91 7.35
N VAL A 76 9.61 -5.33 6.33
CA VAL A 76 9.26 -3.90 6.32
C VAL A 76 7.79 -3.69 6.65
N HIS A 77 7.46 -2.70 7.50
CA HIS A 77 6.06 -2.37 7.82
C HIS A 77 5.22 -3.54 8.39
N ASN A 78 5.87 -4.46 9.14
CA ASN A 78 5.27 -5.69 9.69
C ASN A 78 4.87 -6.75 8.66
N THR A 79 5.40 -6.73 7.44
CA THR A 79 5.32 -7.90 6.55
C THR A 79 6.11 -9.08 7.12
N PRO A 80 5.66 -10.34 6.96
CA PRO A 80 6.41 -11.51 7.40
C PRO A 80 7.84 -11.55 6.84
N ASP A 81 8.78 -12.07 7.63
CA ASP A 81 10.19 -12.22 7.24
C ASP A 81 10.42 -13.36 6.23
N GLU A 82 9.42 -14.23 6.04
CA GLU A 82 9.48 -15.36 5.11
C GLU A 82 8.27 -15.36 4.16
N LEU A 83 8.53 -15.70 2.89
CA LEU A 83 7.50 -15.95 1.89
C LEU A 83 6.93 -17.35 2.11
N ASN A 84 5.68 -17.45 2.58
CA ASN A 84 4.99 -18.74 2.64
C ASN A 84 4.53 -19.15 1.23
N VAL A 85 5.31 -19.99 0.56
CA VAL A 85 4.97 -20.59 -0.74
C VAL A 85 4.36 -21.98 -0.53
N SER A 86 3.31 -22.09 0.28
CA SER A 86 2.54 -23.34 0.40
C SER A 86 1.24 -23.23 -0.40
N GLY A 87 1.26 -23.74 -1.64
CA GLY A 87 0.07 -23.72 -2.50
C GLY A 87 0.18 -24.41 -3.87
N GLN A 88 1.29 -25.05 -4.22
CA GLN A 88 1.40 -25.82 -5.45
C GLN A 88 2.26 -27.08 -5.27
N THR A 89 1.65 -28.15 -4.76
CA THR A 89 1.87 -29.54 -5.23
C THR A 89 0.83 -30.45 -4.61
N GLU A 90 -0.30 -30.65 -5.29
CA GLU A 90 -0.89 -31.99 -5.46
C GLU A 90 -2.09 -31.93 -6.40
N ASN A 91 -1.82 -32.24 -7.66
CA ASN A 91 -2.83 -32.66 -8.63
C ASN A 91 -3.01 -34.17 -8.42
N PRO A 92 -4.18 -34.68 -8.00
CA PRO A 92 -4.40 -36.12 -7.92
C PRO A 92 -4.55 -36.70 -9.34
N ALA A 93 -3.67 -37.64 -9.68
CA ALA A 93 -3.89 -38.58 -10.77
C ALA A 93 -4.82 -39.71 -10.31
#